data_AF-A0A0Q4XIE8-F1
#
_entry.id   AF-A0A0Q4XIE8-F1
#
_cell.length_a   1.000
_cell.length_b   1.000
_cell.length_c   1.000
_cell.angle_alpha   90.00
_cell.angle_beta   90.00
_cell.angle_gamma   90.00
#
_symmetry.space_group_name_H-M   'P 1'
#
loop_
_entity.id
_entity.type
_entity.pdbx_description
1 polymer ?
#
loop_
_entity_poly.entity_id
_entity_poly.type
_entity_poly.pdbx_seq_one_letter_code
_entity_poly.pdbx_strand_id
1 'polypeptide(L)'
;MEVLRGHMVAWIEAARSDPASDPEGTGGTTALVDAFQAAGLPDLAAYARSPAPRDGPIPHECWLFAALLGRACAVDVIAGFNSGVRRNPNFLGLGSFGAWDAFLAELNEVIESDARSRASFWAAVSEFIDTIAADPGAFAWGRAEVKNGLRAAVDEYRAKPSPKEAWETRLDSHVWLENSFFFDIARQLDTARLFGLVERLPHPVFLRLGLGEADAVKEHEIARLLMLAQPAFDPAGVFQSVGMIAVHLLSKASLRLRWLSGDGQVFDAPCNAEDEARIVSDMERATAGLEVILDALFSRRDATCLGWAWLERLVFEGEHRGCWRPRHHVGEGRYVDAWIIVVHGLAQRLRPRTDALSWTLAREPLWRSDRMTAVLASVIFSESPDRAAIANLLRSMLMSVEPPYSGAAKALSGSGSPLAKIGCDCVLSLDEPSTFLASTWQELRPYRERAWRGRNRADETAGNPAEILVLWALYALEKAPPGSAAEMSRMVEAMLCDAFQTDAQGAVRDFWLAATERFSRTLGATRPEGADEVRADVVEFLRPYLRDDEYVVRISMALHKSGVSVSIIINSLNSFGFDLTEAVHEFIEKEAKAGVHSRHSPSWISEMAQTFCLNMVSAAL
;
A
#
# COMPACT_ATOMS: atom_id res chain seq x y z
N MET A 1 -5.13 -28.77 39.68
CA MET A 1 -4.51 -27.92 38.65
C MET A 1 -3.35 -27.10 39.20
N GLU A 2 -3.53 -26.30 40.26
CA GLU A 2 -2.42 -25.50 40.84
C GLU A 2 -1.23 -26.33 41.31
N VAL A 3 -1.47 -27.50 41.91
CA VAL A 3 -0.42 -28.44 42.33
C VAL A 3 0.41 -28.93 41.13
N LEU A 4 -0.26 -29.31 40.03
CA LEU A 4 0.42 -29.73 38.78
C LEU A 4 1.22 -28.60 38.15
N ARG A 5 0.69 -27.35 38.18
CA ARG A 5 1.42 -26.15 37.75
C ARG A 5 2.69 -25.94 38.59
N GLY A 6 2.61 -26.10 39.90
CA GLY A 6 3.78 -26.00 40.81
C GLY A 6 4.88 -27.01 40.48
N HIS A 7 4.52 -28.28 40.22
CA HIS A 7 5.48 -29.30 39.78
C HIS A 7 6.09 -28.97 38.42
N MET A 8 5.30 -28.39 37.50
CA MET A 8 5.81 -27.95 36.19
C MET A 8 6.79 -26.77 36.31
N VAL A 9 6.55 -25.81 37.21
CA VAL A 9 7.49 -24.71 37.49
C VAL A 9 8.82 -25.26 38.00
N ALA A 10 8.78 -26.16 38.99
CA ALA A 10 9.99 -26.79 39.53
C ALA A 10 10.77 -27.58 38.46
N TRP A 11 10.04 -28.24 37.55
CA TRP A 11 10.63 -28.93 36.40
C TRP A 11 11.33 -27.97 35.43
N ILE A 12 10.71 -26.83 35.10
CA ILE A 12 11.32 -25.78 34.26
C ILE A 12 12.58 -25.21 34.92
N GLU A 13 12.55 -24.93 36.22
CA GLU A 13 13.71 -24.40 36.96
C GLU A 13 14.87 -25.40 37.02
N ALA A 14 14.58 -26.69 37.22
CA ALA A 14 15.56 -27.76 37.16
C ALA A 14 16.21 -27.85 35.76
N ALA A 15 15.40 -27.81 34.69
CA ALA A 15 15.88 -27.89 33.32
C ALA A 15 16.79 -26.72 32.89
N ARG A 16 16.72 -25.55 33.56
CA ARG A 16 17.62 -24.42 33.31
C ARG A 16 18.98 -24.53 33.99
N SER A 17 19.02 -25.22 35.12
CA SER A 17 20.18 -25.22 36.01
C SER A 17 21.27 -26.18 35.53
N ASP A 18 20.92 -27.15 34.67
CA ASP A 18 21.87 -28.14 34.14
C ASP A 18 21.48 -28.65 32.73
N PRO A 19 21.94 -28.01 31.66
CA PRO A 19 21.62 -28.42 30.29
C PRO A 19 22.43 -29.65 29.80
N ALA A 20 23.46 -30.09 30.52
CA ALA A 20 24.47 -31.02 30.02
C ALA A 20 24.53 -32.38 30.72
N SER A 21 23.87 -32.57 31.87
CA SER A 21 23.86 -33.86 32.56
C SER A 21 22.45 -34.38 32.86
N ASP A 22 21.72 -34.85 31.84
CA ASP A 22 20.60 -35.74 32.17
C ASP A 22 20.09 -36.69 31.06
N PRO A 23 20.71 -37.86 30.87
CA PRO A 23 20.12 -38.95 30.10
C PRO A 23 19.10 -39.80 30.90
N GLU A 24 18.91 -39.58 32.21
CA GLU A 24 18.12 -40.49 33.08
C GLU A 24 17.06 -39.84 33.99
N GLY A 25 16.88 -38.52 33.98
CA GLY A 25 15.80 -37.84 34.69
C GLY A 25 16.08 -37.61 36.18
N THR A 26 16.69 -36.46 36.47
CA THR A 26 16.78 -35.85 37.80
C THR A 26 15.39 -35.48 38.34
N GLY A 27 15.27 -35.44 39.67
CA GLY A 27 14.01 -35.56 40.43
C GLY A 27 12.88 -34.57 40.12
N GLY A 28 13.12 -33.50 39.34
CA GLY A 28 12.07 -32.63 38.82
C GLY A 28 11.13 -33.35 37.84
N THR A 29 11.67 -34.19 36.95
CA THR A 29 10.87 -34.97 35.99
C THR A 29 10.10 -36.07 36.71
N THR A 30 10.74 -36.77 37.65
CA THR A 30 10.11 -37.81 38.48
C THR A 30 8.92 -37.25 39.27
N ALA A 31 9.10 -36.11 39.94
CA ALA A 31 8.02 -35.48 40.71
C ALA A 31 6.85 -35.02 39.82
N LEU A 32 7.11 -34.48 38.63
CA LEU A 32 6.08 -34.08 37.68
C LEU A 32 5.28 -35.29 37.17
N VAL A 33 5.99 -36.36 36.82
CA VAL A 33 5.41 -37.62 36.37
C VAL A 33 4.54 -38.25 37.46
N ASP A 34 5.04 -38.35 38.70
CA ASP A 34 4.31 -38.91 39.83
C ASP A 34 3.05 -38.08 40.12
N ALA A 35 3.14 -36.75 39.99
CA ALA A 35 2.00 -35.87 40.14
C ALA A 35 0.94 -36.08 39.04
N PHE A 36 1.35 -36.29 37.78
CA PHE A 36 0.42 -36.64 36.70
C PHE A 36 -0.23 -38.01 36.94
N GLN A 37 0.52 -39.00 37.40
CA GLN A 37 -0.02 -40.31 37.75
C GLN A 37 -1.04 -40.23 38.91
N ALA A 38 -0.70 -39.49 39.97
CA ALA A 38 -1.59 -39.26 41.10
C ALA A 38 -2.87 -38.50 40.72
N ALA A 39 -2.80 -37.63 39.69
CA ALA A 39 -3.95 -36.91 39.13
C ALA A 39 -4.78 -37.74 38.13
N GLY A 40 -4.41 -39.01 37.87
CA GLY A 40 -5.10 -39.86 36.90
C GLY A 40 -4.84 -39.48 35.44
N LEU A 41 -3.68 -38.91 35.13
CA LEU A 41 -3.28 -38.44 33.80
C LEU A 41 -2.08 -39.25 33.26
N PRO A 42 -2.23 -40.56 33.02
CA PRO A 42 -1.12 -41.45 32.65
C PRO A 42 -0.47 -41.08 31.31
N ASP A 43 -1.25 -40.53 30.36
CA ASP A 43 -0.74 -40.11 29.05
C ASP A 43 0.19 -38.90 29.16
N LEU A 44 -0.12 -37.95 30.06
CA LEU A 44 0.76 -36.82 30.34
C LEU A 44 2.04 -37.24 31.08
N ALA A 45 1.92 -38.21 31.99
CA ALA A 45 3.08 -38.81 32.67
C ALA A 45 4.00 -39.54 31.68
N ALA A 46 3.43 -40.27 30.72
CA ALA A 46 4.18 -40.92 29.66
C ALA A 46 4.84 -39.90 28.73
N TYR A 47 4.12 -38.83 28.36
CA TYR A 47 4.63 -37.74 27.54
C TYR A 47 5.80 -37.01 28.23
N ALA A 48 5.68 -36.69 29.51
CA ALA A 48 6.73 -36.04 30.31
C ALA A 48 8.01 -36.89 30.46
N ARG A 49 7.90 -38.23 30.34
CA ARG A 49 9.05 -39.16 30.34
C ARG A 49 9.73 -39.29 28.99
N SER A 50 9.08 -38.88 27.90
CA SER A 50 9.61 -39.04 26.55
C SER A 50 10.82 -38.11 26.34
N PRO A 51 11.93 -38.58 25.73
CA PRO A 51 12.98 -37.68 25.27
C PRO A 51 12.35 -36.66 24.31
N ALA A 52 12.40 -35.38 24.69
CA ALA A 52 11.61 -34.32 24.07
C ALA A 52 11.69 -34.37 22.53
N PRO A 53 10.57 -34.46 21.80
CA PRO A 53 10.59 -34.20 20.38
C PRO A 53 10.89 -32.72 20.19
N ARG A 54 12.08 -32.42 19.67
CA ARG A 54 12.41 -31.10 19.11
C ARG A 54 11.63 -30.98 17.82
N ASP A 55 10.61 -30.12 17.85
CA ASP A 55 9.69 -29.78 16.75
C ASP A 55 8.82 -30.95 16.24
N GLY A 56 7.53 -30.96 16.59
CA GLY A 56 6.56 -31.92 16.04
C GLY A 56 5.14 -31.79 16.58
N PRO A 57 4.13 -32.33 15.87
CA PRO A 57 2.75 -32.35 16.33
C PRO A 57 2.59 -33.19 17.60
N ILE A 58 2.00 -32.60 18.64
CA ILE A 58 1.65 -33.33 19.87
C ILE A 58 0.30 -34.05 19.72
N PRO A 59 0.14 -35.25 20.30
CA PRO A 59 -1.16 -35.92 20.36
C PRO A 59 -2.19 -35.04 21.08
N HIS A 60 -3.46 -35.12 20.65
CA HIS A 60 -4.54 -34.27 21.17
C HIS A 60 -4.74 -34.44 22.69
N GLU A 61 -4.61 -35.67 23.18
CA GLU A 61 -4.63 -36.06 24.59
C GLU A 61 -3.51 -35.39 25.43
N CYS A 62 -2.44 -34.91 24.78
CA CYS A 62 -1.31 -34.23 25.42
C CYS A 62 -1.39 -32.70 25.36
N TRP A 63 -2.44 -32.10 24.76
CA TRP A 63 -2.60 -30.64 24.68
C TRP A 63 -2.63 -29.96 26.06
N LEU A 64 -3.15 -30.66 27.07
CA LEU A 64 -3.14 -30.17 28.45
C LEU A 64 -1.71 -29.97 28.98
N PHE A 65 -0.73 -30.75 28.53
CA PHE A 65 0.68 -30.55 28.88
C PHE A 65 1.20 -29.21 28.33
N ALA A 66 0.93 -28.91 27.05
CA ALA A 66 1.31 -27.65 26.43
C ALA A 66 0.69 -26.45 27.15
N ALA A 67 -0.61 -26.52 27.47
CA ALA A 67 -1.29 -25.47 28.24
C ALA A 67 -0.69 -25.31 29.66
N LEU A 68 -0.41 -26.41 30.37
CA LEU A 68 0.22 -26.38 31.70
C LEU A 68 1.65 -25.81 31.65
N LEU A 69 2.42 -26.17 30.62
CA LEU A 69 3.75 -25.61 30.37
C LEU A 69 3.67 -24.10 30.15
N GLY A 70 2.72 -23.64 29.32
CA GLY A 70 2.46 -22.23 29.10
C GLY A 70 2.20 -21.46 30.40
N ARG A 71 1.25 -21.95 31.21
CA ARG A 71 0.92 -21.37 32.52
C ARG A 71 2.11 -21.37 33.49
N ALA A 72 2.87 -22.47 33.54
CA ALA A 72 4.03 -22.58 34.40
C ALA A 72 5.16 -21.60 33.98
N CYS A 73 5.40 -21.44 32.68
CA CYS A 73 6.31 -20.43 32.15
C CYS A 73 5.90 -19.01 32.58
N ALA A 74 4.60 -18.69 32.62
CA ALA A 74 4.13 -17.38 33.05
C ALA A 74 4.48 -17.08 34.51
N VAL A 75 4.19 -18.03 35.41
CA VAL A 75 4.52 -17.92 36.84
C VAL A 75 6.03 -17.77 37.05
N ASP A 76 6.80 -18.59 36.35
CA ASP A 76 8.26 -18.54 36.42
C ASP A 76 8.83 -17.20 35.92
N VAL A 77 8.31 -16.67 34.79
CA VAL A 77 8.72 -15.37 34.24
C VAL A 77 8.45 -14.24 35.24
N ILE A 78 7.27 -14.23 35.87
CA ILE A 78 6.94 -13.26 36.93
C ILE A 78 7.83 -13.41 38.17
N ALA A 79 8.12 -14.63 38.60
CA ALA A 79 9.06 -14.88 39.70
C ALA A 79 10.45 -14.30 39.37
N GLY A 80 10.88 -14.42 38.11
CA GLY A 80 12.05 -13.74 37.56
C GLY A 80 11.98 -12.23 37.75
N PHE A 81 10.93 -11.58 37.23
CA PHE A 81 10.78 -10.12 37.37
C PHE A 81 10.76 -9.67 38.84
N ASN A 82 10.05 -10.41 39.71
CA ASN A 82 9.96 -10.12 41.15
C ASN A 82 11.30 -10.25 41.90
N SER A 83 12.28 -10.94 41.30
CA SER A 83 13.65 -11.10 41.81
C SER A 83 14.69 -10.29 41.03
N GLY A 84 14.27 -9.50 40.03
CA GLY A 84 15.17 -8.73 39.17
C GLY A 84 15.96 -9.58 38.18
N VAL A 85 15.53 -10.83 37.93
CA VAL A 85 16.18 -11.75 36.98
C VAL A 85 15.31 -11.91 35.74
N ARG A 86 15.86 -11.60 34.57
CA ARG A 86 15.15 -11.81 33.32
C ARG A 86 15.09 -13.30 32.97
N ARG A 87 13.87 -13.82 32.83
CA ARG A 87 13.59 -15.20 32.39
C ARG A 87 12.82 -15.12 31.08
N ASN A 88 13.30 -15.78 30.03
CA ASN A 88 12.60 -15.88 28.75
C ASN A 88 11.73 -17.15 28.78
N PRO A 89 10.49 -17.11 28.24
CA PRO A 89 9.68 -18.30 28.14
C PRO A 89 10.31 -19.30 27.15
N ASN A 90 10.34 -20.59 27.53
CA ASN A 90 10.77 -21.67 26.65
C ASN A 90 9.67 -22.74 26.58
N PHE A 91 8.99 -22.81 25.45
CA PHE A 91 7.90 -23.76 25.24
C PHE A 91 8.34 -25.09 24.64
N LEU A 92 9.66 -25.30 24.43
CA LEU A 92 10.19 -26.56 23.89
C LEU A 92 9.53 -27.00 22.57
N GLY A 93 9.26 -26.04 21.66
CA GLY A 93 8.57 -26.29 20.40
C GLY A 93 7.05 -26.41 20.50
N LEU A 94 6.46 -26.32 21.70
CA LEU A 94 5.02 -26.46 21.93
C LEU A 94 4.21 -25.16 21.79
N GLY A 95 4.85 -24.06 21.38
CA GLY A 95 4.23 -22.74 21.27
C GLY A 95 2.98 -22.75 20.39
N SER A 96 3.04 -23.40 19.23
CA SER A 96 1.93 -23.51 18.27
C SER A 96 0.80 -24.44 18.69
N PHE A 97 0.94 -25.14 19.82
CA PHE A 97 -0.04 -26.10 20.34
C PHE A 97 -0.73 -25.58 21.61
N GLY A 98 -0.96 -24.26 21.68
CA GLY A 98 -1.70 -23.60 22.77
C GLY A 98 -0.86 -23.24 24.00
N ALA A 99 0.43 -23.60 24.06
CA ALA A 99 1.30 -23.17 25.16
C ALA A 99 1.50 -21.66 25.19
N TRP A 100 1.61 -21.02 24.02
CA TRP A 100 1.75 -19.57 23.91
C TRP A 100 0.51 -18.83 24.40
N ASP A 101 -0.69 -19.27 23.98
CA ASP A 101 -1.95 -18.65 24.40
C ASP A 101 -2.19 -18.81 25.90
N ALA A 102 -1.91 -20.02 26.44
CA ALA A 102 -2.01 -20.29 27.86
C ALA A 102 -0.99 -19.46 28.69
N PHE A 103 0.21 -19.25 28.15
CA PHE A 103 1.22 -18.37 28.75
C PHE A 103 0.74 -16.92 28.82
N LEU A 104 0.26 -16.35 27.70
CA LEU A 104 -0.21 -14.96 27.68
C LEU A 104 -1.39 -14.74 28.64
N ALA A 105 -2.36 -15.66 28.65
CA ALA A 105 -3.53 -15.57 29.51
C ALA A 105 -3.15 -15.61 31.01
N GLU A 106 -2.33 -16.57 31.40
CA GLU A 106 -1.87 -16.70 32.79
C GLU A 106 -0.96 -15.54 33.20
N LEU A 107 -0.09 -15.07 32.30
CA LEU A 107 0.82 -13.97 32.59
C LEU A 107 0.04 -12.67 32.88
N ASN A 108 -0.99 -12.39 32.08
CA ASN A 108 -1.91 -11.28 32.34
C ASN A 108 -2.61 -11.43 33.70
N GLU A 109 -3.18 -12.60 33.99
CA GLU A 109 -3.90 -12.85 35.25
C GLU A 109 -3.00 -12.65 36.48
N VAL A 110 -1.77 -13.15 36.44
CA VAL A 110 -0.80 -12.99 37.53
C VAL A 110 -0.38 -11.52 37.70
N ILE A 111 -0.20 -10.78 36.60
CA ILE A 111 0.15 -9.35 36.66
C ILE A 111 -1.01 -8.51 37.19
N GLU A 112 -2.25 -8.83 36.83
CA GLU A 112 -3.42 -8.10 37.28
C GLU A 112 -3.75 -8.37 38.75
N SER A 113 -3.59 -9.62 39.20
CA SER A 113 -3.97 -10.05 40.55
C SER A 113 -3.01 -9.61 41.65
N ASP A 114 -1.73 -9.34 41.35
CA ASP A 114 -0.73 -8.98 42.35
C ASP A 114 -0.03 -7.64 42.04
N ALA A 115 -0.11 -6.69 42.98
CA ALA A 115 0.47 -5.37 42.83
C ALA A 115 2.00 -5.40 42.71
N ARG A 116 2.67 -6.34 43.38
CA ARG A 116 4.13 -6.50 43.29
C ARG A 116 4.51 -6.99 41.89
N SER A 117 3.85 -8.04 41.40
CA SER A 117 4.06 -8.58 40.05
C SER A 117 3.80 -7.54 38.97
N ARG A 118 2.77 -6.70 39.13
CA ARG A 118 2.51 -5.55 38.26
C ARG A 118 3.65 -4.53 38.27
N ALA A 119 4.15 -4.14 39.45
CA ALA A 119 5.25 -3.20 39.55
C ALA A 119 6.53 -3.76 38.90
N SER A 120 6.86 -5.02 39.17
CA SER A 120 8.02 -5.71 38.61
C SER A 120 7.92 -5.87 37.09
N PHE A 121 6.74 -6.20 36.56
CA PHE A 121 6.50 -6.26 35.12
C PHE A 121 6.79 -4.91 34.45
N TRP A 122 6.23 -3.82 34.96
CA TRP A 122 6.47 -2.49 34.37
C TRP A 122 7.93 -2.04 34.51
N ALA A 123 8.63 -2.44 35.58
CA ALA A 123 10.06 -2.22 35.70
C ALA A 123 10.84 -2.98 34.61
N ALA A 124 10.49 -4.25 34.35
CA ALA A 124 11.10 -5.05 33.28
C ALA A 124 10.82 -4.48 31.88
N VAL A 125 9.60 -4.00 31.61
CA VAL A 125 9.28 -3.31 30.34
C VAL A 125 10.11 -2.03 30.18
N SER A 126 10.24 -1.23 31.24
CA SER A 126 11.09 -0.03 31.22
C SER A 126 12.54 -0.39 30.93
N GLU A 127 13.11 -1.33 31.67
CA GLU A 127 14.50 -1.79 31.50
C GLU A 127 14.75 -2.31 30.08
N PHE A 128 13.79 -3.05 29.52
CA PHE A 128 13.89 -3.54 28.15
C PHE A 128 13.98 -2.40 27.13
N ILE A 129 13.11 -1.39 27.26
CA ILE A 129 13.13 -0.21 26.38
C ILE A 129 14.41 0.60 26.58
N ASP A 130 14.87 0.76 27.82
CA ASP A 130 16.11 1.47 28.13
C ASP A 130 17.34 0.74 27.56
N THR A 131 17.32 -0.59 27.54
CA THR A 131 18.36 -1.41 26.90
C THR A 131 18.39 -1.20 25.38
N ILE A 132 17.22 -1.17 24.72
CA ILE A 132 17.12 -0.87 23.28
C ILE A 132 17.63 0.54 22.99
N ALA A 133 17.27 1.52 23.83
CA ALA A 133 17.69 2.90 23.65
C ALA A 133 19.21 3.10 23.83
N ALA A 134 19.82 2.32 24.73
CA ALA A 134 21.25 2.38 25.04
C ALA A 134 22.13 1.66 24.00
N ASP A 135 21.74 0.46 23.54
CA ASP A 135 22.45 -0.27 22.48
C ASP A 135 21.48 -0.92 21.48
N PRO A 136 20.97 -0.17 20.49
CA PRO A 136 20.07 -0.71 19.48
C PRO A 136 20.73 -1.83 18.66
N GLY A 137 22.07 -1.81 18.52
CA GLY A 137 22.83 -2.82 17.79
C GLY A 137 22.87 -4.19 18.48
N ALA A 138 22.57 -4.27 19.78
CA ALA A 138 22.43 -5.55 20.49
C ALA A 138 21.24 -6.38 19.96
N PHE A 139 20.22 -5.70 19.42
CA PHE A 139 19.00 -6.30 18.89
C PHE A 139 19.05 -6.57 17.39
N ALA A 140 20.19 -6.30 16.74
CA ALA A 140 20.39 -6.65 15.34
C ALA A 140 20.88 -8.10 15.20
N TRP A 141 20.29 -8.85 14.26
CA TRP A 141 20.73 -10.21 13.96
C TRP A 141 21.91 -10.20 12.96
N GLY A 142 22.86 -11.13 13.14
CA GLY A 142 23.96 -11.32 12.20
C GLY A 142 25.24 -10.53 12.50
N ARG A 143 25.95 -10.14 11.42
CA ARG A 143 27.34 -9.65 11.44
C ARG A 143 27.44 -8.24 12.03
N ALA A 144 28.67 -7.85 12.42
CA ALA A 144 28.97 -6.52 12.95
C ALA A 144 28.54 -5.38 12.00
N GLU A 145 28.58 -5.60 10.69
CA GLU A 145 28.12 -4.65 9.66
C GLU A 145 26.63 -4.30 9.82
N VAL A 146 25.77 -5.30 10.04
CA VAL A 146 24.32 -5.10 10.25
C VAL A 146 24.08 -4.31 11.54
N LYS A 147 24.80 -4.67 12.61
CA LYS A 147 24.71 -3.97 13.90
C LYS A 147 25.13 -2.50 13.78
N ASN A 148 26.22 -2.23 13.07
CA ASN A 148 26.70 -0.87 12.84
C ASN A 148 25.77 -0.08 11.91
N GLY A 149 25.21 -0.73 10.88
CA GLY A 149 24.20 -0.13 10.01
C GLY A 149 22.93 0.26 10.77
N LEU A 150 22.44 -0.60 11.67
CA LEU A 150 21.30 -0.28 12.52
C LEU A 150 21.59 0.91 13.45
N ARG A 151 22.76 0.94 14.10
CA ARG A 151 23.17 2.08 14.94
C ARG A 151 23.22 3.38 14.14
N ALA A 152 23.82 3.35 12.95
CA ALA A 152 23.89 4.52 12.08
C ALA A 152 22.50 5.03 11.65
N ALA A 153 21.58 4.13 11.28
CA ALA A 153 20.21 4.50 10.93
C ALA A 153 19.43 5.09 12.12
N VAL A 154 19.63 4.52 13.32
CA VAL A 154 19.07 5.09 14.56
C VAL A 154 19.63 6.49 14.83
N ASP A 155 20.93 6.69 14.70
CA ASP A 155 21.57 7.99 14.92
C ASP A 155 21.10 9.03 13.89
N GLU A 156 20.95 8.64 12.62
CA GLU A 156 20.40 9.47 11.56
C GLU A 156 18.95 9.89 11.88
N TYR A 157 18.10 8.94 12.26
CA TYR A 157 16.71 9.23 12.62
C TYR A 157 16.61 10.13 13.86
N ARG A 158 17.44 9.92 14.88
CA ARG A 158 17.49 10.79 16.06
C ARG A 158 17.93 12.21 15.70
N ALA A 159 18.92 12.35 14.82
CA ALA A 159 19.41 13.65 14.37
C ALA A 159 18.41 14.39 13.48
N LYS A 160 17.68 13.65 12.64
CA LYS A 160 16.70 14.20 11.70
C LYS A 160 15.47 13.29 11.59
N PRO A 161 14.55 13.34 12.58
CA PRO A 161 13.34 12.55 12.52
C PRO A 161 12.56 12.88 11.25
N SER A 162 12.06 11.86 10.55
CA SER A 162 11.26 12.07 9.36
C SER A 162 10.00 11.20 9.36
N PRO A 163 8.85 11.74 8.89
CA PRO A 163 7.64 10.94 8.73
C PRO A 163 7.87 9.76 7.76
N LYS A 164 8.63 9.99 6.68
CA LYS A 164 8.99 8.96 5.69
C LYS A 164 9.63 7.75 6.36
N GLU A 165 10.68 7.94 7.16
CA GLU A 165 11.35 6.82 7.85
C GLU A 165 10.40 6.12 8.83
N ALA A 166 9.53 6.87 9.52
CA ALA A 166 8.55 6.30 10.42
C ALA A 166 7.53 5.38 9.73
N TRP A 167 7.11 5.69 8.49
CA TRP A 167 6.25 4.83 7.67
C TRP A 167 7.00 3.72 6.94
N GLU A 168 8.25 3.96 6.54
CA GLU A 168 8.93 3.18 5.50
C GLU A 168 10.18 2.44 5.96
N THR A 169 10.53 2.49 7.26
CA THR A 169 11.70 1.77 7.78
C THR A 169 11.76 0.35 7.22
N ARG A 170 12.89 0.06 6.56
CA ARG A 170 13.20 -1.27 5.98
C ARG A 170 14.08 -2.10 6.92
N LEU A 171 14.23 -1.65 8.15
CA LEU A 171 15.08 -2.28 9.15
C LEU A 171 14.40 -3.48 9.82
N ASP A 172 13.12 -3.77 9.52
CA ASP A 172 12.37 -4.86 10.14
C ASP A 172 13.08 -6.21 9.99
N SER A 173 13.73 -6.47 8.84
CA SER A 173 14.50 -7.69 8.59
C SER A 173 15.85 -7.76 9.30
N HIS A 174 16.30 -6.66 9.90
CA HIS A 174 17.59 -6.55 10.57
C HIS A 174 17.49 -6.61 12.09
N VAL A 175 16.28 -6.46 12.64
CA VAL A 175 16.02 -6.38 14.08
C VAL A 175 15.28 -7.63 14.54
N TRP A 176 15.72 -8.17 15.68
CA TRP A 176 15.09 -9.32 16.33
C TRP A 176 14.74 -8.97 17.78
N LEU A 177 13.45 -8.97 18.10
CA LEU A 177 12.93 -8.70 19.44
C LEU A 177 12.35 -9.98 20.05
N GLU A 178 13.20 -10.81 20.67
CA GLU A 178 12.81 -12.08 21.32
C GLU A 178 11.68 -11.93 22.34
N ASN A 179 11.57 -10.75 22.94
CA ASN A 179 10.62 -10.44 24.01
C ASN A 179 9.57 -9.42 23.56
N SER A 180 9.13 -9.47 22.30
CA SER A 180 8.07 -8.57 21.80
C SER A 180 6.74 -8.75 22.54
N PHE A 181 6.47 -9.92 23.15
CA PHE A 181 5.28 -10.17 23.97
C PHE A 181 5.09 -9.16 25.13
N PHE A 182 6.16 -8.49 25.57
CA PHE A 182 6.06 -7.41 26.56
C PHE A 182 5.12 -6.30 26.12
N PHE A 183 5.16 -5.95 24.84
CA PHE A 183 4.34 -4.88 24.28
C PHE A 183 2.86 -5.29 24.25
N ASP A 184 2.55 -6.53 23.86
CA ASP A 184 1.18 -7.06 23.82
C ASP A 184 0.53 -7.04 25.20
N ILE A 185 1.25 -7.52 26.21
CA ILE A 185 0.78 -7.55 27.61
C ILE A 185 0.66 -6.15 28.17
N ALA A 186 1.69 -5.32 28.00
CA ALA A 186 1.67 -3.95 28.48
C ALA A 186 0.53 -3.13 27.83
N ARG A 187 0.22 -3.39 26.56
CA ARG A 187 -0.89 -2.75 25.85
C ARG A 187 -2.23 -3.09 26.49
N GLN A 188 -2.46 -4.37 26.84
CA GLN A 188 -3.69 -4.85 27.45
C GLN A 188 -3.88 -4.32 28.88
N LEU A 189 -2.78 -4.22 29.64
CA LEU A 189 -2.81 -3.77 31.04
C LEU A 189 -2.99 -2.25 31.18
N ASP A 190 -2.14 -1.45 30.54
CA ASP A 190 -2.18 0.01 30.59
C ASP A 190 -1.49 0.61 29.36
N THR A 191 -2.30 0.84 28.32
CA THR A 191 -1.75 1.35 27.05
C THR A 191 -1.15 2.75 27.18
N ALA A 192 -1.69 3.60 28.05
CA ALA A 192 -1.16 4.96 28.24
C ALA A 192 0.24 4.91 28.86
N ARG A 193 0.45 4.04 29.85
CA ARG A 193 1.76 3.81 30.43
C ARG A 193 2.73 3.21 29.42
N LEU A 194 2.30 2.24 28.62
CA LEU A 194 3.14 1.70 27.54
C LEU A 194 3.60 2.81 26.59
N PHE A 195 2.69 3.69 26.16
CA PHE A 195 3.00 4.79 25.24
C PHE A 195 4.06 5.74 25.81
N GLY A 196 3.92 6.13 27.08
CA GLY A 196 4.95 6.93 27.74
C GLY A 196 6.32 6.24 27.81
N LEU A 197 6.36 4.90 27.84
CA LEU A 197 7.63 4.17 27.78
C LEU A 197 8.18 4.10 26.35
N VAL A 198 7.35 3.78 25.35
CA VAL A 198 7.80 3.58 23.96
C VAL A 198 8.19 4.87 23.25
N GLU A 199 7.83 6.03 23.79
CA GLU A 199 8.41 7.32 23.39
C GLU A 199 9.94 7.36 23.49
N ARG A 200 10.54 6.54 24.37
CA ARG A 200 11.99 6.41 24.53
C ARG A 200 12.64 5.48 23.52
N LEU A 201 11.86 4.76 22.71
CA LEU A 201 12.41 3.92 21.66
C LEU A 201 13.18 4.78 20.65
N PRO A 202 14.34 4.30 20.17
CA PRO A 202 15.23 5.15 19.42
C PRO A 202 14.89 5.21 17.91
N HIS A 203 14.04 4.29 17.45
CA HIS A 203 13.70 4.14 16.03
C HIS A 203 12.33 3.45 15.84
N PRO A 204 11.55 3.82 14.80
CA PRO A 204 10.24 3.24 14.48
C PRO A 204 10.24 1.71 14.29
N VAL A 205 11.36 1.12 13.86
CA VAL A 205 11.48 -0.33 13.66
C VAL A 205 11.15 -1.13 14.92
N PHE A 206 11.59 -0.64 16.09
CA PHE A 206 11.37 -1.31 17.36
C PHE A 206 9.91 -1.22 17.80
N LEU A 207 9.25 -0.11 17.48
CA LEU A 207 7.82 0.06 17.71
C LEU A 207 7.01 -0.88 16.81
N ARG A 208 7.35 -0.97 15.52
CA ARG A 208 6.64 -1.81 14.55
C ARG A 208 6.74 -3.30 14.87
N LEU A 209 7.92 -3.77 15.24
CA LEU A 209 8.13 -5.17 15.65
C LEU A 209 7.54 -5.47 17.03
N GLY A 210 7.51 -4.46 17.92
CA GLY A 210 6.92 -4.59 19.25
C GLY A 210 5.39 -4.68 19.22
N LEU A 211 4.70 -3.83 18.44
CA LEU A 211 3.23 -3.73 18.43
C LEU A 211 2.54 -4.59 17.36
N GLY A 212 3.26 -5.54 16.74
CA GLY A 212 2.74 -6.64 15.90
C GLY A 212 1.87 -6.25 14.69
N GLU A 213 1.48 -7.21 13.84
CA GLU A 213 0.49 -7.03 12.75
C GLU A 213 -0.91 -7.57 13.08
N ALA A 214 -1.00 -8.59 13.95
CA ALA A 214 -2.25 -9.26 14.34
C ALA A 214 -3.26 -8.34 15.07
N ASP A 215 -2.79 -7.16 15.48
CA ASP A 215 -3.55 -6.10 16.12
C ASP A 215 -4.31 -5.26 15.08
N ALA A 216 -5.28 -5.87 14.38
CA ALA A 216 -6.38 -5.15 13.75
C ALA A 216 -7.30 -4.60 14.86
N VAL A 217 -6.75 -3.66 15.63
CA VAL A 217 -7.40 -2.91 16.67
C VAL A 217 -8.70 -2.32 16.11
N LYS A 218 -9.80 -2.43 16.87
CA LYS A 218 -11.06 -1.79 16.50
C LYS A 218 -10.82 -0.30 16.26
N GLU A 219 -11.46 0.29 15.27
CA GLU A 219 -11.31 1.70 14.91
C GLU A 219 -11.41 2.65 16.11
N HIS A 220 -12.28 2.35 17.07
CA HIS A 220 -12.42 3.08 18.33
C HIS A 220 -11.19 3.02 19.24
N GLU A 221 -10.50 1.87 19.30
CA GLU A 221 -9.27 1.76 20.09
C GLU A 221 -8.11 2.44 19.38
N ILE A 222 -8.01 2.34 18.04
CA ILE A 222 -7.02 3.13 17.27
C ILE A 222 -7.24 4.63 17.52
N ALA A 223 -8.47 5.11 17.43
CA ALA A 223 -8.85 6.50 17.71
C ALA A 223 -8.45 6.93 19.13
N ARG A 224 -8.78 6.12 20.15
CA ARG A 224 -8.39 6.37 21.54
C ARG A 224 -6.87 6.50 21.67
N LEU A 225 -6.12 5.58 21.09
CA LEU A 225 -4.65 5.57 21.15
C LEU A 225 -4.05 6.75 20.38
N LEU A 226 -4.65 7.14 19.26
CA LEU A 226 -4.21 8.29 18.48
C LEU A 226 -4.38 9.60 19.27
N MET A 227 -5.42 9.73 20.08
CA MET A 227 -5.60 10.89 20.98
C MET A 227 -4.59 10.90 22.14
N LEU A 228 -4.18 9.73 22.64
CA LEU A 228 -3.23 9.60 23.74
C LEU A 228 -1.77 9.80 23.31
N ALA A 229 -1.43 9.46 22.07
CA ALA A 229 -0.07 9.62 21.56
C ALA A 229 0.38 11.09 21.59
N GLN A 230 1.64 11.34 21.91
CA GLN A 230 2.20 12.69 21.88
C GLN A 230 2.07 13.36 20.50
N PRO A 231 2.06 14.71 20.43
CA PRO A 231 2.19 15.44 19.18
C PRO A 231 3.40 14.95 18.38
N ALA A 232 3.16 14.53 17.13
CA ALA A 232 4.18 14.12 16.19
C ALA A 232 4.91 15.30 15.55
N PHE A 233 4.26 16.46 15.51
CA PHE A 233 4.86 17.72 15.07
C PHE A 233 4.86 18.73 16.20
N ASP A 234 5.93 19.53 16.29
CA ASP A 234 5.98 20.68 17.16
C ASP A 234 5.15 21.87 16.60
N PRO A 235 4.98 22.97 17.35
CA PRO A 235 4.26 24.14 16.85
C PRO A 235 4.86 24.80 15.59
N ALA A 236 6.13 24.52 15.27
CA ALA A 236 6.79 24.99 14.05
C ALA A 236 6.56 24.06 12.85
N GLY A 237 5.86 22.94 13.03
CA GLY A 237 5.61 21.94 11.99
C GLY A 237 6.81 21.02 11.74
N VAL A 238 7.77 20.93 12.67
CA VAL A 238 8.90 20.01 12.60
C VAL A 238 8.51 18.67 13.23
N PHE A 239 8.72 17.59 12.48
CA PHE A 239 8.43 16.24 12.95
C PHE A 239 9.40 15.83 14.07
N GLN A 240 8.85 15.25 15.13
CA GLN A 240 9.57 14.79 16.32
C GLN A 240 9.68 13.26 16.30
N SER A 241 10.73 12.71 16.92
CA SER A 241 10.95 11.25 16.98
C SER A 241 9.78 10.49 17.60
N VAL A 242 9.18 11.03 18.67
CA VAL A 242 7.99 10.47 19.33
C VAL A 242 6.78 10.36 18.40
N GLY A 243 6.77 11.13 17.30
CA GLY A 243 5.73 11.10 16.27
C GLY A 243 5.60 9.76 15.55
N MET A 244 6.60 8.87 15.66
CA MET A 244 6.52 7.51 15.13
C MET A 244 5.31 6.72 15.68
N ILE A 245 4.83 7.03 16.89
CA ILE A 245 3.67 6.37 17.49
C ILE A 245 2.39 6.73 16.73
N ALA A 246 2.16 8.02 16.50
CA ALA A 246 0.99 8.48 15.74
C ALA A 246 1.03 7.96 14.29
N VAL A 247 2.20 7.97 13.66
CA VAL A 247 2.44 7.41 12.32
C VAL A 247 2.13 5.91 12.26
N HIS A 248 2.57 5.14 13.25
CA HIS A 248 2.27 3.71 13.36
C HIS A 248 0.75 3.48 13.50
N LEU A 249 0.07 4.23 14.36
CA LEU A 249 -1.37 4.13 14.56
C LEU A 249 -2.17 4.50 13.29
N LEU A 250 -1.74 5.51 12.54
CA LEU A 250 -2.36 5.83 11.24
C LEU A 250 -2.12 4.73 10.20
N SER A 251 -0.98 4.04 10.24
CA SER A 251 -0.74 2.87 9.41
C SER A 251 -1.70 1.72 9.77
N LYS A 252 -1.99 1.53 11.06
CA LYS A 252 -3.03 0.59 11.53
C LYS A 252 -4.43 1.04 11.12
N ALA A 253 -4.72 2.34 11.18
CA ALA A 253 -6.00 2.88 10.72
C ALA A 253 -6.21 2.59 9.23
N SER A 254 -5.20 2.83 8.39
CA SER A 254 -5.23 2.50 6.96
C SER A 254 -5.53 1.03 6.69
N LEU A 255 -4.86 0.10 7.39
CA LEU A 255 -5.14 -1.34 7.27
C LEU A 255 -6.55 -1.71 7.75
N ARG A 256 -7.01 -1.11 8.86
CA ARG A 256 -8.35 -1.34 9.40
C ARG A 256 -9.44 -0.86 8.44
N LEU A 257 -9.26 0.31 7.84
CA LEU A 257 -10.21 0.90 6.88
C LEU A 257 -10.28 0.09 5.58
N ARG A 258 -9.15 -0.45 5.12
CA ARG A 258 -9.11 -1.45 4.04
C ARG A 258 -9.90 -2.70 4.41
N TRP A 259 -9.75 -3.22 5.63
CA TRP A 259 -10.48 -4.40 6.07
C TRP A 259 -12.01 -4.15 6.17
N LEU A 260 -12.42 -2.99 6.67
CA LEU A 260 -13.84 -2.60 6.77
C LEU A 260 -14.52 -2.47 5.40
N SER A 261 -13.75 -2.17 4.36
CA SER A 261 -14.22 -2.04 2.95
C SER A 261 -14.14 -3.35 2.16
N GLY A 262 -14.16 -4.50 2.84
CA GLY A 262 -14.16 -5.81 2.20
C GLY A 262 -12.77 -6.29 1.74
N ASP A 263 -11.70 -5.63 2.20
CA ASP A 263 -10.30 -6.02 1.95
C ASP A 263 -9.93 -6.21 0.46
N GLY A 264 -10.48 -5.31 -0.37
CA GLY A 264 -10.27 -5.31 -1.81
C GLY A 264 -10.99 -6.45 -2.55
N GLN A 265 -12.03 -7.04 -1.96
CA GLN A 265 -12.89 -7.98 -2.67
C GLN A 265 -13.51 -7.34 -3.92
N VAL A 266 -13.42 -8.04 -5.03
CA VAL A 266 -14.00 -7.66 -6.32
C VAL A 266 -15.18 -8.58 -6.62
N PHE A 267 -16.28 -7.98 -7.09
CA PHE A 267 -17.51 -8.65 -7.47
C PHE A 267 -17.67 -8.58 -8.99
N ASP A 268 -18.15 -9.65 -9.61
CA ASP A 268 -18.37 -9.71 -11.06
C ASP A 268 -19.34 -8.60 -11.51
N ALA A 269 -19.04 -7.98 -12.66
CA ALA A 269 -19.97 -7.05 -13.32
C ALA A 269 -20.76 -7.79 -14.42
N PRO A 270 -22.10 -7.65 -14.49
CA PRO A 270 -22.97 -6.91 -13.58
C PRO A 270 -23.15 -7.62 -12.22
N CYS A 271 -23.14 -6.87 -11.13
CA CYS A 271 -23.35 -7.41 -9.79
C CYS A 271 -24.81 -7.85 -9.59
N ASN A 272 -25.02 -8.93 -8.83
CA ASN A 272 -26.35 -9.28 -8.35
C ASN A 272 -26.74 -8.38 -7.15
N ALA A 273 -28.01 -8.43 -6.73
CA ALA A 273 -28.53 -7.58 -5.66
C ALA A 273 -27.86 -7.82 -4.29
N GLU A 274 -27.37 -9.04 -4.02
CA GLU A 274 -26.67 -9.37 -2.77
C GLU A 274 -25.26 -8.73 -2.76
N ASP A 275 -24.53 -8.83 -3.87
CA ASP A 275 -23.23 -8.20 -4.05
C ASP A 275 -23.33 -6.68 -3.97
N GLU A 276 -24.36 -6.08 -4.58
CA GLU A 276 -24.62 -4.64 -4.46
C GLU A 276 -24.90 -4.22 -3.01
N ALA A 277 -25.76 -4.95 -2.30
CA ALA A 277 -26.04 -4.68 -0.89
C ALA A 277 -24.77 -4.80 -0.02
N ARG A 278 -23.90 -5.75 -0.33
CA ARG A 278 -22.62 -5.93 0.36
C ARG A 278 -21.64 -4.79 0.08
N ILE A 279 -21.50 -4.35 -1.17
CA ILE A 279 -20.67 -3.19 -1.55
C ILE A 279 -21.12 -1.95 -0.78
N VAL A 280 -22.43 -1.69 -0.72
CA VAL A 280 -22.99 -0.54 0.03
C VAL A 280 -22.69 -0.67 1.51
N SER A 281 -22.93 -1.84 2.12
CA SER A 281 -22.66 -2.07 3.53
C SER A 281 -21.16 -1.91 3.88
N ASP A 282 -20.26 -2.40 3.03
CA ASP A 282 -18.81 -2.28 3.21
C ASP A 282 -18.36 -0.81 3.12
N MET A 283 -18.93 -0.05 2.19
CA MET A 283 -18.69 1.40 2.05
C MET A 283 -19.18 2.18 3.28
N GLU A 284 -20.38 1.90 3.79
CA GLU A 284 -20.94 2.55 4.98
C GLU A 284 -20.10 2.25 6.23
N ARG A 285 -19.69 0.98 6.42
CA ARG A 285 -18.81 0.58 7.54
C ARG A 285 -17.45 1.26 7.48
N ALA A 286 -16.85 1.34 6.29
CA ALA A 286 -15.57 2.01 6.11
C ALA A 286 -15.69 3.53 6.36
N THR A 287 -16.78 4.16 5.91
CA THR A 287 -17.03 5.60 6.13
C THR A 287 -17.24 5.91 7.61
N ALA A 288 -18.08 5.16 8.31
CA ALA A 288 -18.27 5.33 9.75
C ALA A 288 -16.98 5.09 10.54
N GLY A 289 -16.20 4.08 10.16
CA GLY A 289 -14.89 3.83 10.78
C GLY A 289 -13.89 4.95 10.51
N LEU A 290 -13.92 5.56 9.32
CA LEU A 290 -13.08 6.70 8.96
C LEU A 290 -13.42 7.91 9.82
N GLU A 291 -14.70 8.23 10.01
CA GLU A 291 -15.13 9.37 10.83
C GLU A 291 -14.56 9.28 12.26
N VAL A 292 -14.63 8.10 12.88
CA VAL A 292 -14.05 7.86 14.22
C VAL A 292 -12.55 8.14 14.26
N ILE A 293 -11.79 7.71 13.24
CA ILE A 293 -10.35 7.97 13.14
C ILE A 293 -10.07 9.46 12.88
N LEU A 294 -10.83 10.10 12.00
CA LEU A 294 -10.63 11.51 11.65
C LEU A 294 -10.97 12.41 12.83
N ASP A 295 -12.05 12.16 13.56
CA ASP A 295 -12.39 12.95 14.76
C ASP A 295 -11.30 12.84 15.82
N ALA A 296 -10.73 11.65 16.02
CA ALA A 296 -9.57 11.47 16.89
C ALA A 296 -8.32 12.21 16.36
N LEU A 297 -8.00 12.09 15.07
CA LEU A 297 -6.88 12.80 14.46
C LEU A 297 -7.00 14.32 14.63
N PHE A 298 -8.17 14.88 14.32
CA PHE A 298 -8.44 16.31 14.34
C PHE A 298 -8.71 16.90 15.72
N SER A 299 -8.83 16.08 16.76
CA SER A 299 -8.80 16.54 18.15
C SER A 299 -7.39 16.83 18.68
N ARG A 300 -6.34 16.41 17.94
CA ARG A 300 -4.94 16.60 18.33
C ARG A 300 -4.45 18.02 18.05
N ARG A 301 -3.41 18.44 18.79
CA ARG A 301 -2.77 19.77 18.62
C ARG A 301 -1.98 19.92 17.31
N ASP A 302 -1.46 18.82 16.78
CA ASP A 302 -0.65 18.76 15.55
C ASP A 302 -1.43 18.21 14.35
N ALA A 303 -2.77 18.12 14.47
CA ALA A 303 -3.65 17.46 13.52
C ALA A 303 -3.43 17.88 12.06
N THR A 304 -3.27 19.17 11.80
CA THR A 304 -3.08 19.66 10.43
C THR A 304 -1.79 19.14 9.80
N CYS A 305 -0.66 19.21 10.52
CA CYS A 305 0.62 18.72 10.01
C CYS A 305 0.60 17.20 9.82
N LEU A 306 0.05 16.48 10.80
CA LEU A 306 -0.05 15.02 10.75
C LEU A 306 -1.01 14.55 9.65
N GLY A 307 -2.15 15.22 9.48
CA GLY A 307 -3.11 14.94 8.41
C GLY A 307 -2.52 15.19 7.02
N TRP A 308 -1.77 16.28 6.82
CA TRP A 308 -1.05 16.52 5.56
C TRP A 308 0.00 15.45 5.28
N ALA A 309 0.76 15.04 6.30
CA ALA A 309 1.75 13.98 6.16
C ALA A 309 1.09 12.62 5.84
N TRP A 310 -0.08 12.33 6.43
CA TRP A 310 -0.86 11.14 6.11
C TRP A 310 -1.48 11.19 4.72
N LEU A 311 -1.95 12.36 4.26
CA LEU A 311 -2.47 12.53 2.91
C LEU A 311 -1.37 12.32 1.84
N GLU A 312 -0.19 12.93 2.03
CA GLU A 312 0.99 12.67 1.18
C GLU A 312 1.30 11.17 1.14
N ARG A 313 1.22 10.53 2.31
CA ARG A 313 1.45 9.09 2.44
C ARG A 313 0.42 8.24 1.69
N LEU A 314 -0.87 8.53 1.83
CA LEU A 314 -1.94 7.78 1.16
C LEU A 314 -1.81 7.88 -0.37
N VAL A 315 -1.43 9.05 -0.89
CA VAL A 315 -1.16 9.21 -2.32
C VAL A 315 0.01 8.32 -2.76
N PHE A 316 1.13 8.38 -2.04
CA PHE A 316 2.30 7.54 -2.32
C PHE A 316 1.93 6.05 -2.28
N GLU A 317 1.14 5.62 -1.29
CA GLU A 317 0.71 4.22 -1.18
C GLU A 317 -0.23 3.81 -2.32
N GLY A 318 -1.15 4.68 -2.75
CA GLY A 318 -2.03 4.40 -3.88
C GLY A 318 -1.25 4.26 -5.20
N GLU A 319 -0.21 5.06 -5.41
CA GLU A 319 0.61 5.04 -6.62
C GLU A 319 1.60 3.87 -6.64
N HIS A 320 2.27 3.62 -5.51
CA HIS A 320 3.43 2.73 -5.46
C HIS A 320 3.24 1.44 -4.65
N ARG A 321 2.21 1.34 -3.78
CA ARG A 321 1.99 0.16 -2.93
C ARG A 321 0.73 -0.62 -3.31
N GLY A 322 0.82 -1.94 -3.19
CA GLY A 322 -0.25 -2.87 -3.54
C GLY A 322 -1.36 -3.01 -2.49
N CYS A 323 -1.20 -2.45 -1.29
CA CYS A 323 -2.16 -2.68 -0.21
C CYS A 323 -3.52 -2.04 -0.49
N TRP A 324 -3.62 -0.99 -1.29
CA TRP A 324 -4.91 -0.40 -1.64
C TRP A 324 -5.54 -1.01 -2.90
N ARG A 325 -4.81 -1.91 -3.57
CA ARG A 325 -5.29 -2.49 -4.82
C ARG A 325 -6.37 -3.53 -4.53
N PRO A 326 -7.44 -3.56 -5.35
CA PRO A 326 -8.36 -4.69 -5.32
C PRO A 326 -7.58 -6.00 -5.55
N ARG A 327 -8.07 -7.08 -4.93
CA ARG A 327 -7.51 -8.42 -5.13
C ARG A 327 -7.61 -8.80 -6.60
N HIS A 328 -6.63 -9.58 -7.09
CA HIS A 328 -6.55 -9.95 -8.49
C HIS A 328 -7.88 -10.56 -8.97
N HIS A 329 -8.50 -9.88 -9.94
CA HIS A 329 -9.73 -10.28 -10.60
C HIS A 329 -9.48 -10.42 -12.10
N VAL A 330 -10.08 -11.41 -12.74
CA VAL A 330 -10.02 -11.61 -14.19
C VAL A 330 -11.34 -11.08 -14.77
N GLY A 331 -11.29 -9.95 -15.49
CA GLY A 331 -12.46 -9.32 -16.09
C GLY A 331 -12.92 -8.05 -15.38
N GLU A 332 -13.99 -7.44 -15.89
CA GLU A 332 -14.62 -6.26 -15.31
C GLU A 332 -15.31 -6.62 -13.98
N GLY A 333 -15.07 -5.81 -12.94
CA GLY A 333 -15.64 -6.06 -11.63
C GLY A 333 -15.82 -4.77 -10.84
N ARG A 334 -16.75 -4.81 -9.88
CA ARG A 334 -17.03 -3.70 -8.95
C ARG A 334 -16.43 -4.00 -7.59
N TYR A 335 -15.97 -2.96 -6.91
CA TYR A 335 -15.37 -3.07 -5.58
C TYR A 335 -15.51 -1.75 -4.83
N VAL A 336 -15.37 -1.79 -3.51
CA VAL A 336 -15.28 -0.58 -2.68
C VAL A 336 -13.86 -0.02 -2.75
N ASP A 337 -13.71 1.17 -3.31
CA ASP A 337 -12.41 1.85 -3.37
C ASP A 337 -12.11 2.50 -2.00
N ALA A 338 -11.55 1.70 -1.10
CA ALA A 338 -11.19 2.12 0.26
C ALA A 338 -10.27 3.36 0.25
N TRP A 339 -9.34 3.39 -0.71
CA TRP A 339 -8.35 4.45 -0.80
C TRP A 339 -8.99 5.80 -1.07
N ILE A 340 -9.91 5.88 -2.05
CA ILE A 340 -10.58 7.15 -2.35
C ILE A 340 -11.47 7.60 -1.19
N ILE A 341 -12.13 6.68 -0.47
CA ILE A 341 -12.94 7.01 0.72
C ILE A 341 -12.06 7.71 1.77
N VAL A 342 -10.89 7.13 2.10
CA VAL A 342 -9.97 7.71 3.09
C VAL A 342 -9.38 9.03 2.64
N VAL A 343 -8.93 9.12 1.39
CA VAL A 343 -8.37 10.36 0.83
C VAL A 343 -9.40 11.48 0.81
N HIS A 344 -10.64 11.18 0.39
CA HIS A 344 -11.74 12.13 0.35
C HIS A 344 -12.08 12.66 1.74
N GLY A 345 -12.33 11.77 2.72
CA GLY A 345 -12.69 12.18 4.08
C GLY A 345 -11.57 12.94 4.80
N LEU A 346 -10.31 12.54 4.60
CA LEU A 346 -9.17 13.27 5.16
C LEU A 346 -9.00 14.66 4.52
N ALA A 347 -9.08 14.73 3.19
CA ALA A 347 -8.96 15.98 2.44
C ALA A 347 -10.04 17.00 2.82
N GLN A 348 -11.29 16.55 3.01
CA GLN A 348 -12.41 17.40 3.47
C GLN A 348 -12.14 18.13 4.78
N ARG A 349 -11.41 17.48 5.70
CA ARG A 349 -11.08 18.06 7.01
C ARG A 349 -9.82 18.93 6.98
N LEU A 350 -9.02 18.85 5.91
CA LEU A 350 -7.81 19.65 5.74
C LEU A 350 -8.13 20.96 5.02
N ARG A 351 -7.69 22.08 5.60
CA ARG A 351 -7.73 23.35 4.88
C ARG A 351 -6.71 23.35 3.74
N PRO A 352 -7.07 23.84 2.55
CA PRO A 352 -6.11 24.08 1.47
C PRO A 352 -4.90 24.89 1.93
N ARG A 353 -3.72 24.49 1.46
CA ARG A 353 -2.47 25.16 1.82
C ARG A 353 -2.31 26.48 1.05
N THR A 354 -1.96 27.55 1.77
CA THR A 354 -1.58 28.83 1.13
C THR A 354 -0.17 28.77 0.55
N ASP A 355 0.69 27.90 1.07
CA ASP A 355 2.07 27.65 0.63
C ASP A 355 2.18 26.42 -0.31
N ALA A 356 1.09 26.03 -0.97
CA ALA A 356 1.00 24.81 -1.78
C ALA A 356 2.17 24.61 -2.76
N LEU A 357 2.53 25.64 -3.54
CA LEU A 357 3.61 25.55 -4.52
C LEU A 357 4.99 25.36 -3.87
N SER A 358 5.33 26.19 -2.88
CA SER A 358 6.63 26.10 -2.18
C SER A 358 6.74 24.80 -1.39
N TRP A 359 5.64 24.33 -0.79
CA TRP A 359 5.59 23.05 -0.09
C TRP A 359 5.83 21.86 -1.04
N THR A 360 5.25 21.88 -2.24
CA THR A 360 5.52 20.86 -3.27
C THR A 360 6.97 20.93 -3.75
N LEU A 361 7.49 22.12 -4.04
CA LEU A 361 8.85 22.35 -4.52
C LEU A 361 9.94 21.98 -3.50
N ALA A 362 9.65 22.06 -2.20
CA ALA A 362 10.53 21.65 -1.12
C ALA A 362 10.81 20.13 -1.10
N ARG A 363 10.12 19.35 -1.92
CA ARG A 363 10.34 17.91 -2.07
C ARG A 363 11.31 17.58 -3.20
N GLU A 364 11.99 16.45 -3.04
CA GLU A 364 12.83 15.86 -4.09
C GLU A 364 12.02 15.68 -5.39
N PRO A 365 12.60 15.96 -6.56
CA PRO A 365 11.87 16.01 -7.83
C PRO A 365 10.92 14.83 -8.07
N LEU A 366 11.41 13.60 -7.91
CA LEU A 366 10.66 12.35 -8.17
C LEU A 366 9.37 12.22 -7.36
N TRP A 367 9.22 12.98 -6.27
CA TRP A 367 8.13 12.83 -5.29
C TRP A 367 7.19 14.05 -5.31
N ARG A 368 7.43 14.99 -6.22
CA ARG A 368 6.60 16.19 -6.36
C ARG A 368 5.21 15.88 -6.89
N SER A 369 5.05 14.84 -7.71
CA SER A 369 3.74 14.37 -8.19
C SER A 369 2.82 13.96 -7.04
N ASP A 370 3.36 13.32 -6.00
CA ASP A 370 2.57 12.85 -4.85
C ASP A 370 2.06 14.03 -4.02
N ARG A 371 2.95 15.00 -3.74
CA ARG A 371 2.57 16.24 -3.05
C ARG A 371 1.59 17.08 -3.85
N MET A 372 1.81 17.20 -5.16
CA MET A 372 0.86 17.87 -6.04
C MET A 372 -0.52 17.22 -5.93
N THR A 373 -0.59 15.89 -6.01
CA THR A 373 -1.85 15.13 -5.92
C THR A 373 -2.52 15.31 -4.56
N ALA A 374 -1.76 15.29 -3.46
CA ALA A 374 -2.28 15.57 -2.11
C ALA A 374 -2.86 16.99 -2.01
N VAL A 375 -2.17 17.99 -2.58
CA VAL A 375 -2.67 19.36 -2.63
C VAL A 375 -3.96 19.44 -3.43
N LEU A 376 -4.00 18.85 -4.62
CA LEU A 376 -5.19 18.84 -5.47
C LEU A 376 -6.38 18.20 -4.76
N ALA A 377 -6.17 17.06 -4.08
CA ALA A 377 -7.19 16.39 -3.28
C ALA A 377 -7.83 17.33 -2.24
N SER A 378 -7.02 18.12 -1.52
CA SER A 378 -7.52 19.05 -0.50
C SER A 378 -8.42 20.16 -1.05
N VAL A 379 -8.25 20.53 -2.32
CA VAL A 379 -9.05 21.60 -2.92
C VAL A 379 -10.31 21.04 -3.55
N ILE A 380 -10.21 19.96 -4.33
CA ILE A 380 -11.37 19.38 -5.01
C ILE A 380 -12.39 18.80 -4.04
N PHE A 381 -11.93 18.22 -2.93
CA PHE A 381 -12.80 17.64 -1.92
C PHE A 381 -13.17 18.62 -0.80
N SER A 382 -12.88 19.91 -0.94
CA SER A 382 -13.38 20.91 0.02
C SER A 382 -14.91 21.06 -0.07
N GLU A 383 -15.57 21.51 1.00
CA GLU A 383 -17.04 21.68 1.03
C GLU A 383 -17.58 22.66 -0.04
N SER A 384 -16.76 23.60 -0.48
CA SER A 384 -17.12 24.61 -1.49
C SER A 384 -15.91 24.90 -2.37
N PRO A 385 -15.63 24.04 -3.36
CA PRO A 385 -14.45 24.18 -4.21
C PRO A 385 -14.56 25.43 -5.09
N ASP A 386 -13.59 26.33 -4.96
CA ASP A 386 -13.44 27.48 -5.86
C ASP A 386 -12.85 27.00 -7.20
N ARG A 387 -13.72 26.88 -8.21
CA ARG A 387 -13.38 26.38 -9.55
C ARG A 387 -12.29 27.22 -10.22
N ALA A 388 -12.30 28.54 -10.03
CA ALA A 388 -11.29 29.42 -10.60
C ALA A 388 -9.94 29.24 -9.90
N ALA A 389 -9.95 29.09 -8.57
CA ALA A 389 -8.74 28.77 -7.81
C ALA A 389 -8.17 27.38 -8.19
N ILE A 390 -9.03 26.37 -8.41
CA ILE A 390 -8.61 25.04 -8.87
C ILE A 390 -7.93 25.13 -10.24
N ALA A 391 -8.52 25.82 -11.22
CA ALA A 391 -7.91 25.98 -12.54
C ALA A 391 -6.53 26.66 -12.45
N ASN A 392 -6.42 27.74 -11.66
CA ASN A 392 -5.16 28.43 -11.45
C ASN A 392 -4.11 27.55 -10.75
N LEU A 393 -4.54 26.76 -9.78
CA LEU A 393 -3.68 25.82 -9.05
C LEU A 393 -3.16 24.70 -9.97
N LEU A 394 -4.03 24.09 -10.78
CA LEU A 394 -3.65 23.07 -11.75
C LEU A 394 -2.58 23.60 -12.71
N ARG A 395 -2.79 24.79 -13.31
CA ARG A 395 -1.80 25.43 -14.18
C ARG A 395 -0.49 25.70 -13.46
N SER A 396 -0.58 26.32 -12.27
CA SER A 396 0.60 26.67 -11.48
C SER A 396 1.41 25.44 -11.09
N MET A 397 0.75 24.33 -10.74
CA MET A 397 1.40 23.07 -10.43
C MET A 397 2.10 22.48 -11.66
N LEU A 398 1.43 22.38 -12.80
CA LEU A 398 2.02 21.84 -14.02
C LEU A 398 3.23 22.65 -14.49
N MET A 399 3.15 23.98 -14.44
CA MET A 399 4.15 24.89 -15.03
C MET A 399 5.28 25.25 -14.06
N SER A 400 4.99 25.44 -12.78
CA SER A 400 6.00 25.89 -11.80
C SER A 400 6.71 24.74 -11.11
N VAL A 401 6.02 23.60 -10.91
CA VAL A 401 6.61 22.42 -10.26
C VAL A 401 7.34 21.54 -11.28
N GLU A 402 6.85 21.50 -12.52
CA GLU A 402 7.28 20.58 -13.58
C GLU A 402 7.47 19.15 -13.05
N PRO A 403 6.43 18.55 -12.42
CA PRO A 403 6.62 17.32 -11.65
C PRO A 403 6.99 16.15 -12.57
N PRO A 404 8.13 15.46 -12.35
CA PRO A 404 8.42 14.23 -13.07
C PRO A 404 7.44 13.14 -12.68
N TYR A 405 7.06 12.32 -13.66
CA TYR A 405 6.17 11.18 -13.43
C TYR A 405 6.63 9.96 -14.25
N SER A 406 7.59 9.22 -13.71
CA SER A 406 8.16 8.01 -14.34
C SER A 406 7.16 6.86 -14.54
N GLY A 407 5.97 6.95 -13.92
CA GLY A 407 4.87 5.98 -14.04
C GLY A 407 3.83 6.31 -15.11
N ALA A 408 3.96 7.40 -15.87
CA ALA A 408 2.91 7.94 -16.74
C ALA A 408 2.32 6.92 -17.72
N ALA A 409 3.18 6.19 -18.45
CA ALA A 409 2.72 5.19 -19.42
C ALA A 409 2.00 4.01 -18.74
N LYS A 410 2.48 3.60 -17.56
CA LYS A 410 1.86 2.54 -16.76
C LYS A 410 0.50 2.98 -16.22
N ALA A 411 0.36 4.24 -15.82
CA ALA A 411 -0.89 4.82 -15.35
C ALA A 411 -2.00 4.74 -16.41
N LEU A 412 -1.64 4.95 -17.68
CA LEU A 412 -2.58 4.81 -18.81
C LEU A 412 -3.08 3.37 -18.99
N SER A 413 -2.28 2.37 -18.62
CA SER A 413 -2.67 0.95 -18.75
C SER A 413 -3.56 0.42 -17.61
N GLY A 414 -3.63 1.13 -16.48
CA GLY A 414 -4.39 0.71 -15.30
C GLY A 414 -5.56 1.65 -14.96
N SER A 415 -6.42 1.26 -14.01
CA SER A 415 -7.53 2.07 -13.51
C SER A 415 -7.23 2.78 -12.17
N GLY A 416 -6.00 2.64 -11.64
CA GLY A 416 -5.72 2.84 -10.21
C GLY A 416 -4.88 4.04 -9.79
N SER A 417 -4.31 4.86 -10.69
CA SER A 417 -3.41 5.95 -10.29
C SER A 417 -4.13 7.06 -9.52
N PRO A 418 -3.71 7.40 -8.28
CA PRO A 418 -4.17 8.58 -7.56
C PRO A 418 -4.08 9.88 -8.35
N LEU A 419 -2.95 10.10 -9.02
CA LEU A 419 -2.69 11.30 -9.81
C LEU A 419 -3.72 11.45 -10.92
N ALA A 420 -4.05 10.34 -11.61
CA ALA A 420 -5.06 10.34 -12.66
C ALA A 420 -6.47 10.60 -12.13
N LYS A 421 -6.87 9.89 -11.06
CA LYS A 421 -8.23 9.99 -10.47
C LYS A 421 -8.52 11.39 -9.94
N ILE A 422 -7.64 11.93 -9.09
CA ILE A 422 -7.83 13.23 -8.46
C ILE A 422 -7.72 14.36 -9.48
N GLY A 423 -6.76 14.29 -10.40
CA GLY A 423 -6.63 15.30 -11.46
C GLY A 423 -7.82 15.32 -12.41
N CYS A 424 -8.36 14.15 -12.76
CA CYS A 424 -9.62 14.03 -13.49
C CYS A 424 -10.78 14.72 -12.77
N ASP A 425 -10.97 14.43 -11.47
CA ASP A 425 -12.05 15.04 -10.69
C ASP A 425 -11.87 16.57 -10.60
N CYS A 426 -10.62 17.06 -10.51
CA CYS A 426 -10.32 18.50 -10.60
C CYS A 426 -10.73 19.10 -11.96
N VAL A 427 -10.36 18.47 -13.07
CA VAL A 427 -10.69 18.95 -14.42
C VAL A 427 -12.19 18.95 -14.66
N LEU A 428 -12.89 17.90 -14.24
CA LEU A 428 -14.35 17.79 -14.39
C LEU A 428 -15.13 18.77 -13.51
N SER A 429 -14.52 19.29 -12.45
CA SER A 429 -15.15 20.29 -11.58
C SER A 429 -15.20 21.70 -12.17
N LEU A 430 -14.42 21.96 -13.22
CA LEU A 430 -14.33 23.28 -13.86
C LEU A 430 -15.59 23.58 -14.68
N ASP A 431 -15.90 24.87 -14.84
CA ASP A 431 -17.04 25.31 -15.65
C ASP A 431 -16.87 24.97 -17.13
N GLU A 432 -15.65 25.11 -17.66
CA GLU A 432 -15.30 24.78 -19.04
C GLU A 432 -14.04 23.88 -19.10
N PRO A 433 -14.18 22.57 -18.85
CA PRO A 433 -13.06 21.64 -18.85
C PRO A 433 -12.31 21.61 -20.20
N SER A 434 -13.03 21.59 -21.33
CA SER A 434 -12.45 21.58 -22.68
C SER A 434 -11.62 22.84 -22.96
N THR A 435 -12.13 24.03 -22.61
CA THR A 435 -11.42 25.30 -22.77
C THR A 435 -10.16 25.36 -21.89
N PHE A 436 -10.26 24.86 -20.66
CA PHE A 436 -9.12 24.74 -19.77
C PHE A 436 -8.03 23.82 -20.35
N LEU A 437 -8.40 22.64 -20.85
CA LEU A 437 -7.47 21.70 -21.48
C LEU A 437 -6.81 22.32 -22.73
N ALA A 438 -7.60 22.97 -23.60
CA ALA A 438 -7.12 23.61 -24.81
C ALA A 438 -6.06 24.69 -24.52
N SER A 439 -6.40 25.63 -23.63
CA SER A 439 -5.51 26.73 -23.25
C SER A 439 -4.24 26.23 -22.57
N THR A 440 -4.38 25.32 -21.60
CA THR A 440 -3.24 24.77 -20.86
C THR A 440 -2.33 23.94 -21.78
N TRP A 441 -2.87 23.19 -22.74
CA TRP A 441 -2.07 22.46 -23.73
C TRP A 441 -1.15 23.38 -24.55
N GLN A 442 -1.68 24.53 -24.98
CA GLN A 442 -0.89 25.53 -25.70
C GLN A 442 0.19 26.16 -24.82
N GLU A 443 -0.14 26.49 -23.57
CA GLU A 443 0.82 27.03 -22.60
C GLU A 443 1.94 26.03 -22.25
N LEU A 444 1.67 24.72 -22.34
CA LEU A 444 2.67 23.67 -22.10
C LEU A 444 3.63 23.43 -23.27
N ARG A 445 3.43 24.07 -24.44
CA ARG A 445 4.29 23.89 -25.62
C ARG A 445 5.80 24.08 -25.36
N PRO A 446 6.27 25.09 -24.62
CA PRO A 446 7.70 25.24 -24.34
C PRO A 446 8.31 24.06 -23.56
N TYR A 447 7.51 23.42 -22.71
CA TYR A 447 7.93 22.26 -21.90
C TYR A 447 7.99 20.99 -22.76
N ARG A 448 6.99 20.78 -23.62
CA ARG A 448 6.98 19.70 -24.61
C ARG A 448 8.17 19.79 -25.57
N GLU A 449 8.44 20.97 -26.13
CA GLU A 449 9.59 21.20 -27.00
C GLU A 449 10.94 20.95 -26.29
N ARG A 450 11.02 21.25 -24.98
CA ARG A 450 12.22 20.98 -24.17
C ARG A 450 12.42 19.47 -23.97
N ALA A 451 11.36 18.74 -23.61
CA ALA A 451 11.39 17.30 -23.43
C ALA A 451 11.77 16.57 -24.73
N TRP A 452 11.24 17.02 -25.87
CA TRP A 452 11.57 16.49 -27.19
C TRP A 452 13.03 16.75 -27.60
N ARG A 453 13.56 17.96 -27.34
CA ARG A 453 14.96 18.32 -27.67
C ARG A 453 15.98 17.67 -26.73
N GLY A 454 15.57 17.17 -25.57
CA GLY A 454 16.41 16.48 -24.59
C GLY A 454 17.00 15.18 -25.13
N ARG A 455 18.20 15.24 -25.74
CA ARG A 455 18.88 14.07 -26.34
C ARG A 455 19.43 13.05 -25.34
N ASN A 456 19.36 13.30 -24.03
CA ASN A 456 19.95 12.43 -23.03
C ASN A 456 18.90 11.81 -22.11
N ARG A 457 18.76 10.48 -22.22
CA ARG A 457 18.06 9.58 -21.28
C ARG A 457 18.41 9.77 -19.80
N ALA A 458 19.45 10.53 -19.46
CA ALA A 458 19.92 10.72 -18.09
C ALA A 458 19.07 11.70 -17.26
N ASP A 459 18.20 12.50 -17.90
CA ASP A 459 17.29 13.45 -17.25
C ASP A 459 15.87 12.87 -17.09
N GLU A 460 15.73 11.61 -16.64
CA GLU A 460 14.43 11.05 -16.21
C GLU A 460 13.75 11.89 -15.10
N THR A 461 14.50 12.82 -14.48
CA THR A 461 14.01 13.82 -13.53
C THR A 461 13.40 15.07 -14.18
N ALA A 462 13.61 15.31 -15.48
CA ALA A 462 12.97 16.41 -16.20
C ALA A 462 11.53 15.98 -16.54
N GLY A 463 10.57 16.44 -15.75
CA GLY A 463 9.16 16.08 -15.96
C GLY A 463 8.61 16.63 -17.28
N ASN A 464 7.69 15.88 -17.88
CA ASN A 464 6.87 16.35 -18.99
C ASN A 464 5.44 16.60 -18.48
N PRO A 465 5.10 17.81 -17.99
CA PRO A 465 3.79 18.11 -17.44
C PRO A 465 2.64 17.89 -18.43
N ALA A 466 2.92 17.85 -19.74
CA ALA A 466 1.93 17.52 -20.76
C ALA A 466 1.41 16.08 -20.66
N GLU A 467 2.24 15.14 -20.22
CA GLU A 467 1.83 13.75 -19.98
C GLU A 467 0.80 13.68 -18.86
N ILE A 468 1.01 14.45 -17.80
CA ILE A 468 0.07 14.54 -16.68
C ILE A 468 -1.25 15.18 -17.13
N LEU A 469 -1.18 16.27 -17.91
CA LEU A 469 -2.39 16.92 -18.44
C LEU A 469 -3.21 15.95 -19.31
N VAL A 470 -2.56 15.18 -20.18
CA VAL A 470 -3.24 14.22 -21.07
C VAL A 470 -3.77 13.03 -20.29
N LEU A 471 -3.05 12.55 -19.27
CA LEU A 471 -3.55 11.55 -18.34
C LEU A 471 -4.84 12.02 -17.66
N TRP A 472 -4.88 13.26 -17.16
CA TRP A 472 -6.10 13.83 -16.57
C TRP A 472 -7.23 13.96 -17.59
N ALA A 473 -6.93 14.41 -18.81
CA ALA A 473 -7.91 14.61 -19.88
C ALA A 473 -8.57 13.29 -20.32
N LEU A 474 -7.79 12.21 -20.47
CA LEU A 474 -8.30 10.89 -20.82
C LEU A 474 -9.22 10.31 -19.73
N TYR A 475 -8.80 10.41 -18.46
CA TYR A 475 -9.64 9.96 -17.34
C TYR A 475 -10.88 10.83 -17.18
N ALA A 476 -10.79 12.13 -17.45
CA ALA A 476 -11.95 13.02 -17.45
C ALA A 476 -12.92 12.62 -18.55
N LEU A 477 -12.43 12.33 -19.76
CA LEU A 477 -13.26 11.89 -20.89
C LEU A 477 -14.05 10.62 -20.57
N GLU A 478 -13.43 9.63 -19.94
CA GLU A 478 -14.08 8.38 -19.54
C GLU A 478 -15.19 8.56 -18.50
N LYS A 479 -15.13 9.62 -17.68
CA LYS A 479 -16.12 9.92 -16.64
C LYS A 479 -17.11 11.02 -17.02
N ALA A 480 -16.89 11.74 -18.13
CA ALA A 480 -17.66 12.92 -18.48
C ALA A 480 -19.12 12.55 -18.84
N PRO A 481 -20.09 13.40 -18.48
CA PRO A 481 -21.47 13.23 -18.95
C PRO A 481 -21.54 13.39 -20.48
N PRO A 482 -22.53 12.77 -21.16
CA PRO A 482 -22.57 12.69 -22.63
C PRO A 482 -22.39 14.01 -23.38
N GLY A 483 -22.94 15.12 -22.86
CA GLY A 483 -22.80 16.44 -23.49
C GLY A 483 -21.37 16.99 -23.47
N SER A 484 -20.69 16.94 -22.31
CA SER A 484 -19.30 17.40 -22.17
C SER A 484 -18.29 16.41 -22.78
N ALA A 485 -18.64 15.12 -22.83
CA ALA A 485 -17.80 14.07 -23.39
C ALA A 485 -17.48 14.31 -24.87
N ALA A 486 -18.42 14.80 -25.68
CA ALA A 486 -18.20 15.05 -27.11
C ALA A 486 -17.20 16.19 -27.35
N GLU A 487 -17.28 17.28 -26.59
CA GLU A 487 -16.34 18.40 -26.69
C GLU A 487 -14.95 18.01 -26.18
N MET A 488 -14.90 17.33 -25.04
CA MET A 488 -13.64 16.83 -24.48
C MET A 488 -13.00 15.79 -25.39
N SER A 489 -13.79 14.92 -26.05
CA SER A 489 -13.27 13.93 -27.00
C SER A 489 -12.53 14.62 -28.14
N ARG A 490 -13.14 15.61 -28.78
CA ARG A 490 -12.49 16.42 -29.84
C ARG A 490 -11.23 17.12 -29.35
N MET A 491 -11.25 17.63 -28.12
CA MET A 491 -10.07 18.28 -27.53
C MET A 491 -8.94 17.29 -27.26
N VAL A 492 -9.24 16.16 -26.63
CA VAL A 492 -8.26 15.10 -26.36
C VAL A 492 -7.67 14.56 -27.65
N GLU A 493 -8.50 14.31 -28.66
CA GLU A 493 -8.05 13.92 -30.00
C GLU A 493 -7.08 14.95 -30.58
N ALA A 494 -7.42 16.23 -30.56
CA ALA A 494 -6.55 17.28 -31.06
C ALA A 494 -5.20 17.36 -30.31
N MET A 495 -5.20 17.17 -28.99
CA MET A 495 -3.98 17.11 -28.18
C MET A 495 -3.09 15.92 -28.58
N LEU A 496 -3.68 14.72 -28.74
CA LEU A 496 -2.95 13.51 -29.12
C LEU A 496 -2.41 13.60 -30.55
N CYS A 497 -3.19 14.15 -31.48
CA CYS A 497 -2.77 14.38 -32.86
C CYS A 497 -1.61 15.38 -32.94
N ASP A 498 -1.68 16.48 -32.18
CA ASP A 498 -0.60 17.46 -32.08
C ASP A 498 0.65 16.82 -31.46
N ALA A 499 0.52 16.12 -30.34
CA ALA A 499 1.62 15.40 -29.69
C ALA A 499 2.26 14.35 -30.60
N PHE A 500 1.47 13.63 -31.41
CA PHE A 500 2.03 12.69 -32.38
C PHE A 500 2.89 13.39 -33.44
N GLN A 501 2.44 14.56 -33.91
CA GLN A 501 3.15 15.33 -34.92
C GLN A 501 4.39 16.04 -34.38
N THR A 502 4.38 16.45 -33.10
CA THR A 502 5.46 17.27 -32.52
C THR A 502 6.39 16.51 -31.58
N ASP A 503 5.88 15.47 -30.90
CA ASP A 503 6.51 14.86 -29.72
C ASP A 503 6.77 13.34 -29.86
N ALA A 504 6.26 12.66 -30.90
CA ALA A 504 6.34 11.18 -31.03
C ALA A 504 7.74 10.59 -31.29
N GLN A 505 8.79 11.41 -31.34
CA GLN A 505 10.17 10.95 -31.52
C GLN A 505 10.94 10.99 -30.20
N GLY A 506 11.70 9.93 -29.91
CA GLY A 506 12.60 9.88 -28.75
C GLY A 506 12.05 9.12 -27.55
N ALA A 507 12.39 9.58 -26.34
CA ALA A 507 12.18 8.84 -25.09
C ALA A 507 10.72 8.81 -24.58
N VAL A 508 9.83 9.69 -25.09
CA VAL A 508 8.43 9.82 -24.65
C VAL A 508 7.42 9.09 -25.54
N ARG A 509 7.88 8.43 -26.62
CA ARG A 509 7.04 7.71 -27.59
C ARG A 509 6.11 6.68 -26.94
N ASP A 510 6.61 5.93 -25.95
CA ASP A 510 5.85 4.88 -25.29
C ASP A 510 4.63 5.41 -24.51
N PHE A 511 4.72 6.63 -23.94
CA PHE A 511 3.57 7.28 -23.28
C PHE A 511 2.49 7.66 -24.30
N TRP A 512 2.87 8.37 -25.36
CA TRP A 512 1.92 8.87 -26.36
C TRP A 512 1.19 7.75 -27.07
N LEU A 513 1.88 6.65 -27.40
CA LEU A 513 1.27 5.45 -27.96
C LEU A 513 0.22 4.85 -27.02
N ALA A 514 0.56 4.67 -25.73
CA ALA A 514 -0.37 4.18 -24.73
C ALA A 514 -1.58 5.12 -24.54
N ALA A 515 -1.37 6.43 -24.65
CA ALA A 515 -2.42 7.44 -24.51
C ALA A 515 -3.41 7.37 -25.68
N THR A 516 -2.89 7.30 -26.91
CA THR A 516 -3.70 7.14 -28.12
C THR A 516 -4.45 5.82 -28.14
N GLU A 517 -3.84 4.72 -27.70
CA GLU A 517 -4.56 3.45 -27.54
C GLU A 517 -5.71 3.51 -26.55
N ARG A 518 -5.49 4.17 -25.40
CA ARG A 518 -6.54 4.34 -24.41
C ARG A 518 -7.71 5.15 -24.98
N PHE A 519 -7.39 6.28 -25.62
CA PHE A 519 -8.40 7.09 -26.32
C PHE A 519 -9.16 6.29 -27.38
N SER A 520 -8.45 5.46 -28.16
CA SER A 520 -9.05 4.62 -29.20
C SER A 520 -10.11 3.67 -28.65
N ARG A 521 -9.88 3.11 -27.46
CA ARG A 521 -10.89 2.25 -26.80
C ARG A 521 -12.13 3.05 -26.41
N THR A 522 -11.95 4.26 -25.87
CA THR A 522 -13.06 5.17 -25.54
C THR A 522 -13.83 5.58 -26.79
N LEU A 523 -13.11 5.90 -27.88
CA LEU A 523 -13.70 6.29 -29.16
C LEU A 523 -14.56 5.17 -29.76
N GLY A 524 -14.05 3.92 -29.76
CA GLY A 524 -14.82 2.78 -30.27
C GLY A 524 -16.01 2.43 -29.40
N ALA A 525 -15.87 2.47 -28.07
CA ALA A 525 -16.97 2.14 -27.15
C ALA A 525 -18.15 3.14 -27.22
N THR A 526 -17.88 4.41 -27.55
CA THR A 526 -18.91 5.45 -27.67
C THR A 526 -19.63 5.47 -29.03
N ARG A 527 -19.20 4.65 -30.00
CA ARG A 527 -19.75 4.62 -31.36
C ARG A 527 -20.18 3.21 -31.78
N PRO A 528 -21.40 2.77 -31.44
CA PRO A 528 -21.89 1.46 -31.87
C PRO A 528 -22.05 1.38 -33.40
N GLU A 529 -21.83 0.19 -33.97
CA GLU A 529 -21.89 -0.09 -35.41
C GLU A 529 -23.23 0.36 -36.04
N GLY A 530 -23.18 1.00 -37.22
CA GLY A 530 -24.36 1.22 -38.08
C GLY A 530 -24.49 2.57 -38.79
N ALA A 531 -23.71 3.60 -38.44
CA ALA A 531 -23.77 4.91 -39.09
C ALA A 531 -22.53 5.16 -39.97
N ASP A 532 -22.73 5.68 -41.19
CA ASP A 532 -21.64 6.16 -42.06
C ASP A 532 -20.74 7.20 -41.36
N GLU A 533 -21.30 7.90 -40.36
CA GLU A 533 -20.62 8.81 -39.44
C GLU A 533 -19.46 8.14 -38.67
N VAL A 534 -19.62 6.88 -38.24
CA VAL A 534 -18.55 6.12 -37.53
C VAL A 534 -17.34 5.90 -38.43
N ARG A 535 -17.56 5.64 -39.73
CA ARG A 535 -16.46 5.48 -40.68
C ARG A 535 -15.73 6.80 -40.90
N ALA A 536 -16.46 7.90 -41.12
CA ALA A 536 -15.87 9.21 -41.35
C ALA A 536 -14.96 9.64 -40.17
N ASP A 537 -15.42 9.40 -38.95
CA ASP A 537 -14.66 9.79 -37.77
C ASP A 537 -13.44 8.88 -37.53
N VAL A 538 -13.53 7.58 -37.81
CA VAL A 538 -12.36 6.67 -37.75
C VAL A 538 -11.33 7.04 -38.83
N VAL A 539 -11.79 7.41 -40.02
CA VAL A 539 -10.94 7.91 -41.12
C VAL A 539 -10.20 9.18 -40.70
N GLU A 540 -10.89 10.13 -40.08
CA GLU A 540 -10.29 11.38 -39.61
C GLU A 540 -9.27 11.13 -38.51
N PHE A 541 -9.61 10.29 -37.53
CA PHE A 541 -8.76 9.95 -36.41
C PHE A 541 -7.48 9.19 -36.80
N LEU A 542 -7.57 8.22 -37.73
CA LEU A 542 -6.40 7.40 -38.11
C LEU A 542 -5.40 8.14 -39.00
N ARG A 543 -5.85 9.13 -39.77
CA ARG A 543 -5.05 9.84 -40.78
C ARG A 543 -3.69 10.34 -40.27
N PRO A 544 -3.57 10.95 -39.07
CA PRO A 544 -2.29 11.48 -38.59
C PRO A 544 -1.24 10.40 -38.35
N TYR A 545 -1.66 9.16 -38.06
CA TYR A 545 -0.79 8.07 -37.59
C TYR A 545 -0.21 7.19 -38.69
N LEU A 546 -0.66 7.36 -39.95
CA LEU A 546 -0.31 6.51 -41.12
C LEU A 546 1.19 6.41 -41.45
N ARG A 547 2.05 7.15 -40.77
CA ARG A 547 3.51 7.15 -41.01
C ARG A 547 4.28 6.16 -40.14
N ASP A 548 3.61 5.52 -39.17
CA ASP A 548 4.25 4.61 -38.21
C ASP A 548 3.38 3.34 -38.05
N ASP A 549 3.85 2.25 -38.65
CA ASP A 549 3.10 0.98 -38.72
C ASP A 549 2.78 0.40 -37.34
N GLU A 550 3.69 0.56 -36.37
CA GLU A 550 3.47 0.10 -34.99
C GLU A 550 2.32 0.87 -34.34
N TYR A 551 2.24 2.19 -34.55
CA TYR A 551 1.11 3.00 -34.07
C TYR A 551 -0.20 2.57 -34.71
N VAL A 552 -0.24 2.47 -36.04
CA VAL A 552 -1.46 2.13 -36.78
C VAL A 552 -1.98 0.75 -36.37
N VAL A 553 -1.10 -0.24 -36.24
CA VAL A 553 -1.46 -1.60 -35.84
C VAL A 553 -2.06 -1.61 -34.43
N ARG A 554 -1.40 -0.96 -33.46
CA ARG A 554 -1.86 -0.99 -32.06
C ARG A 554 -3.14 -0.19 -31.85
N ILE A 555 -3.29 0.96 -32.50
CA ILE A 555 -4.52 1.77 -32.51
C ILE A 555 -5.68 0.98 -33.15
N SER A 556 -5.43 0.32 -34.29
CA SER A 556 -6.42 -0.51 -34.97
C SER A 556 -6.90 -1.66 -34.08
N MET A 557 -5.98 -2.33 -33.38
CA MET A 557 -6.34 -3.37 -32.43
C MET A 557 -7.16 -2.82 -31.25
N ALA A 558 -6.80 -1.63 -30.73
CA ALA A 558 -7.54 -0.98 -29.66
C ALA A 558 -8.98 -0.62 -30.08
N LEU A 559 -9.16 -0.03 -31.27
CA LEU A 559 -10.48 0.25 -31.86
C LEU A 559 -11.31 -1.03 -32.01
N HIS A 560 -10.70 -2.09 -32.54
CA HIS A 560 -11.36 -3.37 -32.73
C HIS A 560 -11.85 -3.96 -31.39
N LYS A 561 -10.98 -3.99 -30.37
CA LYS A 561 -11.33 -4.48 -29.02
C LYS A 561 -12.46 -3.70 -28.37
N SER A 562 -12.65 -2.45 -28.73
CA SER A 562 -13.75 -1.61 -28.24
C SER A 562 -15.04 -1.70 -29.06
N GLY A 563 -15.10 -2.55 -30.08
CA GLY A 563 -16.33 -2.83 -30.85
C GLY A 563 -16.38 -2.23 -32.25
N VAL A 564 -15.30 -1.62 -32.76
CA VAL A 564 -15.26 -1.17 -34.16
C VAL A 564 -14.98 -2.36 -35.08
N SER A 565 -15.78 -2.52 -36.13
CA SER A 565 -15.62 -3.61 -37.07
C SER A 565 -14.27 -3.57 -37.80
N VAL A 566 -13.65 -4.75 -37.98
CA VAL A 566 -12.40 -4.90 -38.73
C VAL A 566 -12.57 -4.36 -40.16
N SER A 567 -13.74 -4.56 -40.77
CA SER A 567 -14.01 -4.08 -42.13
C SER A 567 -14.07 -2.56 -42.21
N ILE A 568 -14.58 -1.85 -41.20
CA ILE A 568 -14.52 -0.39 -41.15
C ILE A 568 -13.07 0.07 -41.03
N ILE A 569 -12.28 -0.52 -40.13
CA ILE A 569 -10.88 -0.15 -39.92
C ILE A 569 -10.06 -0.34 -41.20
N ILE A 570 -10.15 -1.52 -41.83
CA ILE A 570 -9.43 -1.84 -43.08
C ILE A 570 -9.88 -0.91 -44.20
N ASN A 571 -11.19 -0.70 -44.39
CA ASN A 571 -11.68 0.19 -45.46
C ASN A 571 -11.26 1.65 -45.26
N SER A 572 -11.20 2.12 -44.01
CA SER A 572 -10.73 3.46 -43.66
C SER A 572 -9.25 3.64 -44.02
N LEU A 573 -8.39 2.67 -43.68
CA LEU A 573 -6.97 2.72 -44.01
C LEU A 573 -6.71 2.57 -45.51
N ASN A 574 -7.43 1.66 -46.19
CA ASN A 574 -7.36 1.48 -47.63
C ASN A 574 -7.75 2.76 -48.40
N SER A 575 -8.66 3.59 -47.86
CA SER A 575 -9.03 4.87 -48.47
C SER A 575 -7.86 5.85 -48.57
N PHE A 576 -6.81 5.65 -47.76
CA PHE A 576 -5.56 6.41 -47.80
C PHE A 576 -4.42 5.64 -48.49
N GLY A 577 -4.69 4.45 -49.04
CA GLY A 577 -3.68 3.59 -49.65
C GLY A 577 -2.77 2.86 -48.66
N PHE A 578 -3.19 2.72 -47.39
CA PHE A 578 -2.44 2.00 -46.36
C PHE A 578 -2.97 0.57 -46.21
N ASP A 579 -2.12 -0.45 -46.41
CA ASP A 579 -2.49 -1.85 -46.21
C ASP A 579 -2.19 -2.30 -44.77
N LEU A 580 -3.24 -2.37 -43.95
CA LEU A 580 -3.12 -2.83 -42.57
C LEU A 580 -2.60 -4.28 -42.46
N THR A 581 -2.91 -5.12 -43.44
CA THR A 581 -2.53 -6.54 -43.42
C THR A 581 -1.02 -6.68 -43.55
N GLU A 582 -0.43 -5.91 -44.47
CA GLU A 582 1.02 -5.84 -44.67
C GLU A 582 1.72 -5.27 -43.44
N ALA A 583 1.21 -4.17 -42.87
CA ALA A 583 1.76 -3.58 -41.65
C ALA A 583 1.71 -4.54 -40.44
N VAL A 584 0.63 -5.31 -40.28
CA VAL A 584 0.53 -6.35 -39.24
C VAL A 584 1.56 -7.47 -39.49
N HIS A 585 1.76 -7.91 -40.73
CA HIS A 585 2.79 -8.91 -41.05
C HIS A 585 4.19 -8.43 -40.70
N GLU A 586 4.56 -7.22 -41.12
CA GLU A 586 5.87 -6.64 -40.82
C GLU A 586 6.08 -6.48 -39.30
N PHE A 587 5.03 -6.08 -38.58
CA PHE A 587 5.06 -5.98 -37.13
C PHE A 587 5.30 -7.35 -36.47
N ILE A 588 4.56 -8.39 -36.89
CA ILE A 588 4.73 -9.75 -36.35
C ILE A 588 6.15 -10.27 -36.63
N GLU A 589 6.66 -10.08 -37.84
CA GLU A 589 8.02 -10.48 -38.18
C GLU A 589 9.06 -9.76 -37.33
N LYS A 590 8.86 -8.46 -37.06
CA LYS A 590 9.76 -7.66 -36.24
C LYS A 590 9.77 -8.14 -34.78
N GLU A 591 8.60 -8.45 -34.21
CA GLU A 591 8.51 -9.03 -32.86
C GLU A 591 9.10 -10.45 -32.80
N ALA A 592 8.90 -11.28 -33.84
CA ALA A 592 9.49 -12.61 -33.92
C ALA A 592 11.03 -12.56 -33.99
N LYS A 593 11.58 -11.60 -34.74
CA LYS A 593 13.03 -11.35 -34.82
C LYS A 593 13.60 -10.82 -33.49
N ALA A 594 12.79 -10.18 -32.65
CA ALA A 594 13.20 -9.69 -31.32
C ALA A 594 13.38 -10.80 -30.27
N GLY A 595 12.82 -12.00 -30.50
CA GLY A 595 13.06 -13.20 -29.68
C GLY A 595 12.49 -13.13 -28.26
N VAL A 596 13.22 -13.67 -27.27
CA VAL A 596 12.82 -13.83 -25.85
C VAL A 596 12.57 -12.48 -25.12
N HIS A 597 12.91 -11.36 -25.76
CA HIS A 597 12.73 -10.00 -25.25
C HIS A 597 11.62 -9.23 -25.99
N SER A 598 10.63 -9.92 -26.59
CA SER A 598 9.48 -9.26 -27.22
C SER A 598 8.77 -8.34 -26.22
N ARG A 599 8.34 -7.16 -26.70
CA ARG A 599 7.58 -6.21 -25.89
C ARG A 599 6.13 -6.70 -25.68
N HIS A 600 5.66 -7.57 -26.56
CA HIS A 600 4.27 -8.04 -26.60
C HIS A 600 4.17 -9.54 -26.32
N SER A 601 3.06 -9.97 -25.70
CA SER A 601 2.83 -11.37 -25.39
C SER A 601 2.49 -12.17 -26.66
N PRO A 602 2.89 -13.46 -26.76
CA PRO A 602 2.53 -14.32 -27.90
C PRO A 602 1.01 -14.43 -28.12
N SER A 603 0.24 -14.39 -27.03
CA SER A 603 -1.23 -14.39 -27.10
C SER A 603 -1.79 -13.15 -27.80
N TRP A 604 -1.25 -11.97 -27.52
CA TRP A 604 -1.68 -10.72 -28.16
C TRP A 604 -1.30 -10.68 -29.64
N ILE A 605 -0.10 -11.17 -29.98
CA ILE A 605 0.36 -11.31 -31.37
C ILE A 605 -0.54 -12.28 -32.15
N SER A 606 -0.88 -13.43 -31.55
CA SER A 606 -1.78 -14.41 -32.17
C SER A 606 -3.18 -13.86 -32.37
N GLU A 607 -3.72 -13.12 -31.39
CA GLU A 607 -5.03 -12.47 -31.47
C GLU A 607 -5.05 -11.47 -32.63
N MET A 608 -4.05 -10.60 -32.72
CA MET A 608 -3.91 -9.62 -33.79
C MET A 608 -3.80 -10.27 -35.17
N ALA A 609 -3.04 -11.36 -35.31
CA ALA A 609 -2.94 -12.11 -36.56
C ALA A 609 -4.29 -12.74 -36.96
N GLN A 610 -5.04 -13.28 -35.98
CA GLN A 610 -6.39 -13.81 -36.21
C GLN A 610 -7.37 -12.73 -36.64
N THR A 611 -7.30 -11.55 -36.02
CA THR A 611 -8.19 -10.41 -36.29
C THR A 611 -8.00 -9.84 -37.69
N PHE A 612 -6.76 -9.54 -38.09
CA PHE A 612 -6.49 -8.77 -39.31
C PHE A 612 -5.99 -9.61 -40.48
N CYS A 613 -5.47 -10.82 -40.23
CA CYS A 613 -4.79 -11.64 -41.24
C CYS A 613 -5.45 -13.01 -41.43
N LEU A 614 -6.80 -13.10 -41.36
CA LEU A 614 -7.70 -14.29 -41.34
C LEU A 614 -7.30 -15.56 -42.15
N ASN A 615 -6.29 -15.53 -43.03
CA ASN A 615 -5.73 -16.68 -43.76
C ASN A 615 -4.38 -17.23 -43.24
N MET A 616 -3.81 -16.72 -42.13
CA MET A 616 -2.40 -16.97 -41.74
C MET A 616 -2.16 -17.86 -40.51
N VAL A 617 -3.19 -18.26 -39.76
CA VAL A 617 -3.03 -18.95 -38.46
C VAL A 617 -2.33 -20.32 -38.55
N SER A 618 -2.09 -20.85 -39.75
CA SER A 618 -1.50 -22.17 -39.96
C SER A 618 0.04 -22.20 -40.14
N ALA A 619 0.74 -21.07 -40.27
CA ALA A 619 2.15 -21.09 -40.72
C ALA A 619 3.18 -20.42 -39.79
N ALA A 620 2.76 -19.72 -38.72
CA ALA A 620 3.65 -18.94 -37.85
C ALA A 620 3.57 -19.24 -36.34
N LEU A 621 2.76 -20.22 -35.93
CA LEU A 621 2.86 -20.93 -34.65
C LEU A 621 3.56 -22.27 -34.90
#